data_AF-A0A2P8LF71-F1
#
_entry.id   AF-A0A2P8LF71-F1
#
_cell.length_a   1.000
_cell.length_b   1.000
_cell.length_c   1.000
_cell.angle_alpha   90.00
_cell.angle_beta   90.00
_cell.angle_gamma   90.00
#
_symmetry.space_group_name_H-M   'P 1'
#
loop_
_entity.id
_entity.type
_entity.pdbx_description
1 polymer ?
#
loop_
_entity_poly.entity_id
_entity_poly.type
_entity_poly.pdbx_seq_one_letter_code
_entity_poly.pdbx_strand_id
1 'polypeptide(L)'
;MKVDIDLTDPRVQFALALMGRQVGIALDLPQRIESAVLPIYHTLKKNKFEQTGSGVAFQIGSEYFVLSASHVFDDIGINQLCMAVTKGELLCTFGGDRFSSARGKSGTHADDPIDASVFHIQSEVPDEFKRIALTLEDVDLEQSDDVGCVYMAAGFRSKKSNTSGNQANAKRECFPSRELDQEDYLKLGLDRNIHIALAYENQTVIGGRWQTSPRPKGISGGAMIKAKGIPMVPRRGLCFHEETARQLLSGITIAQRRERGGKPGALIAQE
;
A
#
# COMPACT_ATOMS: atom_id res chain seq x y z
N MET A 1 18.13 15.13 13.29
CA MET A 1 19.21 15.63 12.42
C MET A 1 19.58 14.44 11.55
N LYS A 2 19.42 14.53 10.23
CA LYS A 2 19.80 13.40 9.35
C LYS A 2 21.28 13.11 9.59
N VAL A 3 21.64 11.83 9.68
CA VAL A 3 23.05 11.42 9.67
C VAL A 3 23.65 11.97 8.37
N ASP A 4 24.78 12.65 8.47
CA ASP A 4 25.50 13.14 7.29
C ASP A 4 26.12 11.92 6.60
N ILE A 5 25.39 11.35 5.65
CA ILE A 5 25.82 10.18 4.89
C ILE A 5 26.69 10.68 3.74
N ASP A 6 27.98 10.37 3.80
CA ASP A 6 28.89 10.59 2.70
C ASP A 6 28.54 9.65 1.54
N LEU A 7 27.85 10.20 0.52
CA LEU A 7 27.51 9.45 -0.68
C LEU A 7 28.74 9.06 -1.50
N THR A 8 29.94 9.59 -1.21
CA THR A 8 31.18 9.19 -1.89
C THR A 8 31.88 8.02 -1.19
N ASP A 9 31.47 7.65 0.03
CA ASP A 9 32.02 6.50 0.75
C ASP A 9 31.72 5.20 -0.02
N PRO A 10 32.73 4.40 -0.39
CA PRO A 10 32.55 3.14 -1.11
C PRO A 10 31.58 2.16 -0.42
N ARG A 11 31.50 2.19 0.92
CA ARG A 11 30.59 1.33 1.70
C ARG A 11 29.14 1.76 1.53
N VAL A 12 28.90 3.07 1.49
CA VAL A 12 27.57 3.64 1.23
C VAL A 12 27.15 3.33 -0.20
N GLN A 13 28.03 3.52 -1.18
CA GLN A 13 27.77 3.16 -2.58
C GLN A 13 27.46 1.68 -2.75
N PHE A 14 28.23 0.81 -2.10
CA PHE A 14 27.96 -0.63 -2.10
C PHE A 14 26.59 -0.95 -1.49
N ALA A 15 26.24 -0.36 -0.35
CA ALA A 15 24.94 -0.57 0.29
C ALA A 15 23.77 -0.10 -0.59
N LEU A 16 23.88 1.10 -1.19
CA LEU A 16 22.87 1.63 -2.11
C LEU A 16 22.72 0.76 -3.36
N ALA A 17 23.82 0.28 -3.94
CA ALA A 17 23.79 -0.62 -5.09
C ALA A 17 23.14 -1.97 -4.73
N LEU A 18 23.46 -2.51 -3.55
CA LEU A 18 22.88 -3.76 -3.06
C LEU A 18 21.37 -3.63 -2.85
N MET A 19 20.93 -2.59 -2.14
CA MET A 19 19.50 -2.31 -1.92
C MET A 19 18.77 -2.05 -3.23
N GLY A 20 19.36 -1.25 -4.13
CA GLY A 20 18.80 -0.97 -5.45
C GLY A 20 18.60 -2.24 -6.28
N ARG A 21 19.55 -3.19 -6.20
CA ARG A 21 19.41 -4.50 -6.85
C ARG A 21 18.26 -5.32 -6.27
N GLN A 22 18.16 -5.42 -4.94
CA GLN A 22 17.08 -6.20 -4.30
C GLN A 22 15.70 -5.61 -4.61
N VAL A 23 15.59 -4.28 -4.57
CA VAL A 23 14.37 -3.57 -4.96
C VAL A 23 14.05 -3.78 -6.44
N GLY A 24 15.06 -3.75 -7.33
CA GLY A 24 14.88 -4.05 -8.75
C GLY A 24 14.27 -5.44 -8.96
N ILE A 25 14.87 -6.47 -8.34
CA ILE A 25 14.35 -7.84 -8.40
C ILE A 25 12.90 -7.91 -7.88
N ALA A 26 12.60 -7.28 -6.74
CA ALA A 26 11.25 -7.26 -6.16
C ALA A 26 10.20 -6.60 -7.08
N LEU A 27 10.58 -5.54 -7.80
CA LEU A 27 9.72 -4.83 -8.75
C LEU A 27 9.52 -5.61 -10.06
N ASP A 28 10.49 -6.44 -10.45
CA ASP A 28 10.44 -7.28 -11.65
C ASP A 28 9.65 -8.59 -11.43
N LEU A 29 9.32 -8.95 -10.17
CA LEU A 29 8.41 -10.06 -9.88
C LEU A 29 7.04 -9.86 -10.53
N PRO A 30 6.29 -10.94 -10.82
CA PRO A 30 4.92 -10.84 -11.32
C PRO A 30 4.05 -9.96 -10.42
N GLN A 31 3.57 -8.83 -10.97
CA GLN A 31 2.86 -7.78 -10.23
C GLN A 31 1.38 -8.08 -10.00
N ARG A 32 1.07 -9.31 -9.57
CA ARG A 32 -0.31 -9.78 -9.34
C ARG A 32 -1.03 -8.94 -8.29
N ILE A 33 -0.35 -8.69 -7.16
CA ILE A 33 -0.89 -7.93 -6.02
C ILE A 33 -1.12 -6.47 -6.42
N GLU A 34 -0.14 -5.84 -7.05
CA GLU A 34 -0.28 -4.45 -7.49
C GLU A 34 -1.42 -4.26 -8.51
N SER A 35 -1.67 -5.25 -9.36
CA SER A 35 -2.73 -5.21 -10.39
C SER A 35 -4.13 -5.26 -9.80
N ALA A 36 -4.28 -5.77 -8.58
CA ALA A 36 -5.54 -5.75 -7.84
C ALA A 36 -5.79 -4.42 -7.11
N VAL A 37 -4.79 -3.53 -7.03
CA VAL A 37 -4.96 -2.21 -6.41
C VAL A 37 -5.67 -1.30 -7.40
N LEU A 38 -6.76 -0.70 -6.95
CA LEU A 38 -7.64 0.15 -7.73
C LEU A 38 -7.87 1.50 -7.03
N PRO A 39 -8.04 2.60 -7.77
CA PRO A 39 -8.39 3.88 -7.19
C PRO A 39 -9.87 3.91 -6.76
N ILE A 40 -10.13 4.45 -5.57
CA ILE A 40 -11.49 4.63 -5.04
C ILE A 40 -11.94 6.07 -5.24
N TYR A 41 -13.12 6.21 -5.82
CA TYR A 41 -13.82 7.46 -6.07
C TYR A 41 -15.18 7.49 -5.39
N HIS A 42 -15.68 8.70 -5.18
CA HIS A 42 -17.08 8.95 -4.91
C HIS A 42 -17.57 10.15 -5.72
N THR A 43 -18.89 10.26 -5.85
CA THR A 43 -19.54 11.34 -6.58
C THR A 43 -19.74 12.56 -5.69
N LEU A 44 -19.25 13.72 -6.12
CA LEU A 44 -19.57 15.02 -5.56
C LEU A 44 -20.87 15.59 -6.17
N LYS A 45 -21.38 16.68 -5.59
CA LYS A 45 -22.46 17.48 -6.18
C LYS A 45 -22.14 17.81 -7.65
N LYS A 46 -23.07 17.51 -8.57
CA LYS A 46 -22.98 17.72 -10.04
C LYS A 46 -22.14 16.69 -10.83
N ASN A 47 -22.20 15.39 -10.47
CA ASN A 47 -21.56 14.28 -11.22
C ASN A 47 -20.03 14.40 -11.39
N LYS A 48 -19.36 15.12 -10.49
CA LYS A 48 -17.90 15.20 -10.48
C LYS A 48 -17.35 14.11 -9.55
N PHE A 49 -16.45 13.29 -10.06
CA PHE A 49 -15.79 12.28 -9.23
C PHE A 49 -14.54 12.84 -8.53
N GLU A 50 -14.40 12.51 -7.26
CA GLU A 50 -13.21 12.80 -6.44
C GLU A 50 -12.58 11.49 -5.97
N GLN A 51 -11.26 11.37 -6.15
CA GLN A 51 -10.50 10.23 -5.62
C GLN A 51 -10.23 10.46 -4.13
N THR A 52 -10.73 9.59 -3.27
CA THR A 52 -10.45 9.65 -1.82
C THR A 52 -9.27 8.75 -1.44
N GLY A 53 -9.15 7.58 -2.05
CA GLY A 53 -8.14 6.59 -1.66
C GLY A 53 -7.88 5.53 -2.71
N SER A 54 -7.42 4.38 -2.23
CA SER A 54 -7.19 3.16 -3.00
C SER A 54 -7.94 2.00 -2.34
N GLY A 55 -8.14 0.91 -3.07
CA GLY A 55 -8.68 -0.33 -2.54
C GLY A 55 -8.05 -1.52 -3.24
N VAL A 56 -8.15 -2.69 -2.62
CA VAL A 56 -7.64 -3.96 -3.16
C VAL A 56 -8.83 -4.84 -3.52
N ALA A 57 -8.93 -5.24 -4.78
CA ALA A 57 -9.92 -6.20 -5.25
C ALA A 57 -9.61 -7.59 -4.67
N PHE A 58 -10.61 -8.23 -4.06
CA PHE A 58 -10.44 -9.51 -3.36
C PHE A 58 -11.63 -10.44 -3.62
N GLN A 59 -11.41 -11.74 -3.53
CA GLN A 59 -12.39 -12.79 -3.79
C GLN A 59 -12.32 -13.87 -2.71
N ILE A 60 -13.49 -14.28 -2.21
CA ILE A 60 -13.65 -15.44 -1.32
C ILE A 60 -14.77 -16.30 -1.88
N GLY A 61 -14.44 -17.49 -2.38
CA GLY A 61 -15.41 -18.33 -3.08
C GLY A 61 -15.95 -17.63 -4.34
N SER A 62 -17.27 -17.47 -4.44
CA SER A 62 -17.94 -16.73 -5.54
C SER A 62 -18.13 -15.24 -5.26
N GLU A 63 -17.78 -14.77 -4.06
CA GLU A 63 -18.08 -13.42 -3.59
C GLU A 63 -16.88 -12.50 -3.78
N TYR A 64 -17.15 -11.22 -4.05
CA TYR A 64 -16.14 -10.21 -4.34
C TYR A 64 -16.19 -9.07 -3.34
N PHE A 65 -14.99 -8.58 -3.00
CA PHE A 65 -14.79 -7.60 -1.97
C PHE A 65 -13.80 -6.52 -2.40
N VAL A 66 -13.90 -5.36 -1.76
CA VAL A 66 -12.87 -4.32 -1.80
C VAL A 66 -12.35 -4.13 -0.39
N LEU A 67 -11.05 -4.38 -0.20
CA LEU A 67 -10.36 -4.08 1.04
C LEU A 67 -9.83 -2.64 0.97
N SER A 68 -10.05 -1.84 2.00
CA SER A 68 -9.51 -0.48 2.09
C SER A 68 -9.47 -0.01 3.54
N ALA A 69 -8.88 1.17 3.78
CA ALA A 69 -8.88 1.76 5.12
C ALA A 69 -10.28 2.29 5.48
N SER A 70 -10.68 2.20 6.74
CA SER A 70 -12.03 2.60 7.18
C SER A 70 -12.29 4.09 6.93
N HIS A 71 -11.29 4.96 7.15
CA HIS A 71 -11.43 6.39 6.85
C HIS A 71 -11.64 6.68 5.35
N VAL A 72 -11.16 5.84 4.44
CA VAL A 72 -11.40 6.01 2.99
C VAL A 72 -12.89 5.84 2.70
N PHE A 73 -13.56 4.89 3.35
CA PHE A 73 -15.01 4.74 3.20
C PHE A 73 -15.80 5.81 3.96
N ASP A 74 -15.29 6.33 5.07
CA ASP A 74 -15.92 7.47 5.75
C ASP A 74 -15.95 8.71 4.86
N ASP A 75 -14.92 8.94 4.06
CA ASP A 75 -14.87 10.02 3.05
C ASP A 75 -15.92 9.82 1.94
N ILE A 76 -16.26 8.57 1.59
CA ILE A 76 -17.35 8.26 0.65
C ILE A 76 -18.70 8.61 1.28
N GLY A 77 -18.89 8.30 2.56
CA GLY A 77 -20.11 8.58 3.32
C GLY A 77 -21.33 7.84 2.78
N ILE A 78 -22.36 8.59 2.38
CA ILE A 78 -23.60 8.04 1.81
C ILE A 78 -23.56 7.86 0.29
N ASN A 79 -22.43 8.21 -0.35
CA ASN A 79 -22.30 8.14 -1.80
C ASN A 79 -21.99 6.71 -2.26
N GLN A 80 -22.17 6.43 -3.54
CA GLN A 80 -21.82 5.13 -4.11
C GLN A 80 -20.31 4.96 -4.24
N LEU A 81 -19.84 3.73 -3.98
CA LEU A 81 -18.48 3.32 -4.26
C LEU A 81 -18.26 3.29 -5.77
N CYS A 82 -17.29 4.06 -6.25
CA CYS A 82 -16.93 4.13 -7.66
C CYS A 82 -15.46 3.76 -7.84
N MET A 83 -15.12 2.92 -8.82
CA MET A 83 -13.72 2.52 -9.05
C MET A 83 -13.40 2.49 -10.54
N ALA A 84 -12.15 2.79 -10.88
CA ALA A 84 -11.63 2.65 -12.24
C ALA A 84 -10.95 1.28 -12.37
N VAL A 85 -11.71 0.28 -12.82
CA VAL A 85 -11.22 -1.10 -12.96
C VAL A 85 -10.22 -1.20 -14.13
N THR A 86 -10.48 -0.48 -15.21
CA THR A 86 -9.60 -0.37 -16.37
C THR A 86 -9.14 1.07 -16.57
N LYS A 87 -7.88 1.27 -16.98
CA LYS A 87 -7.34 2.60 -17.25
C LYS A 87 -8.07 3.26 -18.42
N GLY A 88 -8.56 4.48 -18.21
CA GLY A 88 -9.19 5.29 -19.26
C GLY A 88 -10.64 4.90 -19.56
N GLU A 89 -11.20 3.91 -18.85
CA GLU A 89 -12.60 3.53 -18.97
C GLU A 89 -13.49 4.32 -18.00
N LEU A 90 -14.80 4.14 -18.18
CA LEU A 90 -15.82 4.70 -17.30
C LEU A 90 -15.69 4.09 -15.90
N LEU A 91 -15.92 4.90 -14.88
CA LEU A 91 -16.00 4.42 -13.50
C LEU A 91 -17.15 3.42 -13.34
N CYS A 92 -16.84 2.27 -12.74
CA CYS A 92 -17.81 1.29 -12.32
C CYS A 92 -18.39 1.69 -10.96
N THR A 93 -19.71 1.65 -10.82
CA THR A 93 -20.41 1.85 -9.56
C THR A 93 -20.72 0.50 -8.93
N PHE A 94 -20.39 0.34 -7.65
CA PHE A 94 -20.64 -0.90 -6.93
C PHE A 94 -21.70 -0.69 -5.84
N GLY A 95 -22.70 -1.58 -5.82
CA GLY A 95 -23.68 -1.68 -4.74
C GLY A 95 -23.30 -2.82 -3.80
N GLY A 96 -23.52 -2.62 -2.50
CA GLY A 96 -23.13 -3.62 -1.51
C GLY A 96 -23.10 -3.09 -0.09
N ASP A 97 -22.52 -3.90 0.79
CA ASP A 97 -22.47 -3.66 2.23
C ASP A 97 -21.03 -3.40 2.69
N ARG A 98 -20.88 -2.49 3.65
CA ARG A 98 -19.60 -2.14 4.26
C ARG A 98 -19.50 -2.71 5.67
N PHE A 99 -18.39 -3.41 5.94
CA PHE A 99 -17.99 -3.87 7.26
C PHE A 99 -16.69 -3.16 7.64
N SER A 100 -16.69 -2.44 8.74
CA SER A 100 -15.52 -1.67 9.21
C SER A 100 -15.17 -2.08 10.63
N SER A 101 -13.90 -1.90 10.98
CA SER A 101 -13.43 -1.91 12.36
C SER A 101 -14.22 -0.93 13.24
N ALA A 102 -14.17 -1.15 14.56
CA ALA A 102 -14.85 -0.29 15.50
C ALA A 102 -14.20 1.10 15.54
N ARG A 103 -15.02 2.14 15.57
CA ARG A 103 -14.54 3.51 15.76
C ARG A 103 -13.88 3.67 17.13
N GLY A 104 -12.83 4.50 17.17
CA GLY A 104 -12.13 4.80 18.41
C GLY A 104 -12.92 5.72 19.35
N LYS A 105 -12.25 6.21 20.38
CA LYS A 105 -12.83 7.10 21.40
C LYS A 105 -13.30 8.42 20.82
N SER A 106 -12.72 8.86 19.70
CA SER A 106 -13.15 10.06 18.98
C SER A 106 -14.53 9.91 18.31
N GLY A 107 -15.05 8.69 18.20
CA GLY A 107 -16.25 8.41 17.41
C GLY A 107 -16.00 8.47 15.89
N THR A 108 -14.74 8.44 15.47
CA THR A 108 -14.28 8.33 14.07
C THR A 108 -13.24 7.20 13.97
N HIS A 109 -12.79 6.86 12.75
CA HIS A 109 -11.67 5.92 12.58
C HIS A 109 -10.29 6.59 12.69
N ALA A 110 -10.21 7.90 12.99
CA ALA A 110 -8.94 8.61 13.09
C ALA A 110 -8.05 8.13 14.26
N ASP A 111 -8.66 7.56 15.30
CA ASP A 111 -7.99 6.97 16.47
C ASP A 111 -8.24 5.46 16.61
N ASP A 112 -8.77 4.82 15.56
CA ASP A 112 -8.87 3.37 15.47
C ASP A 112 -7.51 2.79 15.05
N PRO A 113 -6.87 1.93 15.86
CA PRO A 113 -5.59 1.32 15.50
C PRO A 113 -5.68 0.34 14.31
N ILE A 114 -6.86 -0.20 14.02
CA ILE A 114 -7.06 -1.15 12.92
C ILE A 114 -7.33 -0.39 11.62
N ASP A 115 -8.29 0.54 11.64
CA ASP A 115 -8.69 1.39 10.49
C ASP A 115 -8.85 0.58 9.19
N ALA A 116 -9.47 -0.59 9.29
CA ALA A 116 -9.63 -1.53 8.19
C ALA A 116 -11.11 -1.78 7.88
N SER A 117 -11.43 -1.84 6.60
CA SER A 117 -12.79 -2.09 6.16
C SER A 117 -12.84 -2.93 4.89
N VAL A 118 -13.89 -3.73 4.81
CA VAL A 118 -14.23 -4.59 3.68
C VAL A 118 -15.58 -4.14 3.13
N PHE A 119 -15.66 -3.95 1.82
CA PHE A 119 -16.91 -3.72 1.11
C PHE A 119 -17.28 -4.97 0.33
N HIS A 120 -18.37 -5.63 0.71
CA HIS A 120 -18.91 -6.78 0.00
C HIS A 120 -19.76 -6.31 -1.18
N ILE A 121 -19.32 -6.62 -2.40
CA ILE A 121 -20.02 -6.22 -3.61
C ILE A 121 -21.19 -7.19 -3.85
N GLN A 122 -22.41 -6.65 -3.85
CA GLN A 122 -23.65 -7.39 -4.14
C GLN A 122 -24.19 -7.11 -5.55
N SER A 123 -23.75 -6.03 -6.18
CA SER A 123 -24.05 -5.75 -7.59
C SER A 123 -23.25 -6.66 -8.53
N GLU A 124 -23.60 -6.65 -9.81
CA GLU A 124 -22.82 -7.33 -10.84
C GLU A 124 -21.37 -6.83 -10.87
N VAL A 125 -20.43 -7.78 -10.92
CA VAL A 125 -18.99 -7.52 -10.93
C VAL A 125 -18.48 -7.62 -12.37
N PRO A 126 -17.82 -6.59 -12.92
CA PRO A 126 -17.22 -6.67 -14.26
C PRO A 126 -16.16 -7.76 -14.34
N ASP A 127 -16.03 -8.43 -15.49
CA ASP A 127 -15.08 -9.54 -15.66
C ASP A 127 -13.63 -9.13 -15.42
N GLU A 128 -13.28 -7.88 -15.75
CA GLU A 128 -11.95 -7.34 -15.45
C GLU A 128 -11.67 -7.32 -13.94
N PHE A 129 -12.66 -6.92 -13.12
CA PHE A 129 -12.52 -6.94 -11.67
C PHE A 129 -12.33 -8.38 -11.17
N LYS A 130 -13.12 -9.33 -11.69
CA LYS A 130 -12.99 -10.75 -11.35
C LYS A 130 -11.59 -11.28 -11.68
N ARG A 131 -11.05 -10.90 -12.84
CA ARG A 131 -9.73 -11.31 -13.31
C ARG A 131 -8.60 -10.83 -12.38
N ILE A 132 -8.71 -9.61 -11.86
CA ILE A 132 -7.68 -9.02 -11.01
C ILE A 132 -7.92 -9.21 -9.51
N ALA A 133 -9.08 -9.70 -9.07
CA ALA A 133 -9.36 -9.93 -7.67
C ALA A 133 -8.39 -10.96 -7.08
N LEU A 134 -7.78 -10.64 -5.93
CA LEU A 134 -6.89 -11.54 -5.21
C LEU A 134 -7.69 -12.60 -4.45
N THR A 135 -7.04 -13.70 -4.14
CA THR A 135 -7.58 -14.80 -3.34
C THR A 135 -6.77 -15.00 -2.07
N LEU A 136 -7.17 -15.95 -1.22
CA LEU A 136 -6.40 -16.29 -0.02
C LEU A 136 -4.98 -16.80 -0.32
N GLU A 137 -4.72 -17.32 -1.52
CA GLU A 137 -3.38 -17.79 -1.93
C GLU A 137 -2.39 -16.63 -2.16
N ASP A 138 -2.93 -15.42 -2.37
CA ASP A 138 -2.18 -14.19 -2.61
C ASP A 138 -1.85 -13.45 -1.30
N VAL A 139 -2.38 -13.89 -0.16
CA VAL A 139 -2.19 -13.26 1.15
C VAL A 139 -0.99 -13.86 1.87
N ASP A 140 -0.20 -13.00 2.52
CA ASP A 140 0.87 -13.42 3.43
C ASP A 140 0.25 -13.82 4.78
N LEU A 141 0.14 -15.12 5.01
CA LEU A 141 -0.36 -15.68 6.27
C LEU A 141 0.79 -16.18 7.18
N GLU A 142 2.03 -15.97 6.77
CA GLU A 142 3.20 -16.38 7.53
C GLU A 142 3.60 -15.31 8.54
N GLN A 143 4.06 -15.74 9.72
CA GLN A 143 4.57 -14.81 10.73
C GLN A 143 5.83 -14.09 10.24
N SER A 144 6.10 -12.93 10.84
CA SER A 144 7.18 -12.01 10.46
C SER A 144 8.52 -12.71 10.14
N ASP A 145 9.14 -12.35 9.01
CA ASP A 145 10.44 -12.88 8.60
C ASP A 145 11.60 -12.21 9.37
N ASP A 146 12.42 -13.01 10.05
CA ASP A 146 13.63 -12.56 10.77
C ASP A 146 14.70 -11.92 9.87
N VAL A 147 14.60 -12.10 8.55
CA VAL A 147 15.63 -11.69 7.58
C VAL A 147 15.31 -10.33 6.93
N GLY A 148 14.11 -9.78 7.15
CA GLY A 148 13.66 -8.51 6.59
C GLY A 148 13.58 -8.55 5.06
N CYS A 149 12.40 -8.83 4.52
CA CYS A 149 12.15 -8.79 3.08
C CYS A 149 12.07 -7.35 2.54
N VAL A 150 12.18 -7.22 1.22
CA VAL A 150 11.73 -6.02 0.53
C VAL A 150 10.21 -5.95 0.65
N TYR A 151 9.71 -4.84 1.16
CA TYR A 151 8.29 -4.52 1.17
C TYR A 151 8.01 -3.36 0.22
N MET A 152 6.76 -3.23 -0.20
CA MET A 152 6.30 -2.21 -1.13
C MET A 152 4.92 -1.73 -0.73
N ALA A 153 4.72 -0.42 -0.67
CA ALA A 153 3.38 0.15 -0.54
C ALA A 153 2.88 0.60 -1.92
N ALA A 154 1.79 0.01 -2.40
CA ALA A 154 1.21 0.29 -3.71
C ALA A 154 -0.16 0.97 -3.58
N GLY A 155 -0.38 2.05 -4.33
CA GLY A 155 -1.64 2.79 -4.28
C GLY A 155 -1.73 3.90 -5.31
N PHE A 156 -2.79 4.71 -5.23
CA PHE A 156 -3.05 5.82 -6.14
C PHE A 156 -3.03 7.14 -5.39
N ARG A 157 -2.17 8.07 -5.80
CA ARG A 157 -2.16 9.39 -5.17
C ARG A 157 -3.30 10.27 -5.68
N SER A 158 -4.12 10.80 -4.77
CA SER A 158 -5.25 11.67 -5.10
C SER A 158 -4.85 12.92 -5.88
N LYS A 159 -3.67 13.48 -5.61
CA LYS A 159 -3.13 14.65 -6.35
C LYS A 159 -2.75 14.36 -7.81
N LYS A 160 -2.71 13.09 -8.23
CA LYS A 160 -2.35 12.66 -9.58
C LYS A 160 -3.52 12.02 -10.32
N SER A 161 -4.70 11.98 -9.71
CA SER A 161 -5.91 11.56 -10.38
C SER A 161 -6.61 12.76 -10.99
N ASN A 162 -6.87 12.69 -12.29
CA ASN A 162 -7.74 13.62 -13.00
C ASN A 162 -8.95 12.86 -13.53
N THR A 163 -10.13 13.42 -13.32
CA THR A 163 -11.38 12.90 -13.87
C THR A 163 -11.83 13.80 -15.03
N SER A 164 -12.26 13.21 -16.14
CA SER A 164 -12.85 13.93 -17.27
C SER A 164 -14.18 13.25 -17.62
N GLY A 165 -15.28 13.91 -17.25
CA GLY A 165 -16.59 13.26 -17.20
C GLY A 165 -16.57 12.05 -16.28
N ASN A 166 -16.92 10.89 -16.84
CA ASN A 166 -16.95 9.60 -16.12
C ASN A 166 -15.65 8.80 -16.26
N GLN A 167 -14.64 9.31 -16.97
CA GLN A 167 -13.34 8.64 -17.11
C GLN A 167 -12.37 9.11 -16.03
N ALA A 168 -11.64 8.16 -15.47
CA ALA A 168 -10.59 8.43 -14.49
C ALA A 168 -9.21 8.13 -15.06
N ASN A 169 -8.32 9.12 -14.98
CA ASN A 169 -6.90 8.95 -15.26
C ASN A 169 -6.15 9.03 -13.93
N ALA A 170 -5.81 7.85 -13.39
CA ALA A 170 -4.97 7.73 -12.23
C ALA A 170 -3.76 6.84 -12.55
N LYS A 171 -2.62 7.16 -11.92
CA LYS A 171 -1.40 6.36 -12.04
C LYS A 171 -1.16 5.65 -10.72
N ARG A 172 -1.07 4.32 -10.77
CA ARG A 172 -0.59 3.51 -9.65
C ARG A 172 0.86 3.85 -9.39
N GLU A 173 1.19 4.03 -8.12
CA GLU A 173 2.56 4.23 -7.65
C GLU A 173 2.89 3.18 -6.61
N CYS A 174 4.16 2.79 -6.58
CA CYS A 174 4.70 1.78 -5.69
C CYS A 174 5.92 2.37 -4.98
N PHE A 175 5.96 2.22 -3.66
CA PHE A 175 7.00 2.75 -2.79
C PHE A 175 7.73 1.58 -2.12
N PRO A 176 8.83 1.07 -2.72
CA PRO A 176 9.63 0.02 -2.11
C PRO A 176 10.36 0.55 -0.88
N SER A 177 10.41 -0.27 0.17
CA SER A 177 11.08 0.05 1.42
C SER A 177 11.36 -1.22 2.23
N ARG A 178 11.85 -1.04 3.46
CA ARG A 178 11.99 -2.09 4.48
C ARG A 178 11.03 -1.84 5.63
N GLU A 179 10.65 -2.91 6.32
CA GLU A 179 10.00 -2.81 7.62
C GLU A 179 10.94 -2.13 8.63
N LEU A 180 10.35 -1.35 9.54
CA LEU A 180 11.03 -0.77 10.69
C LEU A 180 11.36 -1.85 11.73
N ASP A 181 12.36 -1.57 12.56
CA ASP A 181 12.68 -2.47 13.68
C ASP A 181 11.76 -2.26 14.89
N GLN A 182 11.85 -3.17 15.85
CA GLN A 182 11.03 -3.14 17.06
C GLN A 182 11.18 -1.82 17.85
N GLU A 183 12.36 -1.21 17.86
CA GLU A 183 12.60 0.03 18.59
C GLU A 183 11.81 1.19 17.97
N ASP A 184 11.79 1.26 16.63
CA ASP A 184 11.04 2.25 15.89
C ASP A 184 9.52 2.05 15.98
N TYR A 185 9.04 0.80 16.06
CA TYR A 185 7.64 0.50 16.40
C TYR A 185 7.25 1.10 17.75
N LEU A 186 8.08 0.89 18.79
CA LEU A 186 7.84 1.43 20.13
C LEU A 186 7.83 2.96 20.12
N LYS A 187 8.75 3.62 19.41
CA LYS A 187 8.78 5.10 19.25
C LYS A 187 7.50 5.63 18.58
N LEU A 188 6.94 4.86 17.64
CA LEU A 188 5.71 5.19 16.94
C LEU A 188 4.44 4.81 17.73
N GLY A 189 4.58 4.04 18.82
CA GLY A 189 3.43 3.50 19.56
C GLY A 189 2.62 2.52 18.71
N LEU A 190 3.30 1.70 17.90
CA LEU A 190 2.70 0.67 17.07
C LEU A 190 2.97 -0.70 17.67
N ASP A 191 2.00 -1.60 17.55
CA ASP A 191 2.14 -3.02 17.88
C ASP A 191 2.42 -3.81 16.60
N ARG A 192 3.51 -4.58 16.59
CA ARG A 192 3.98 -5.37 15.44
C ARG A 192 3.10 -6.60 15.16
N ASN A 193 2.25 -7.01 16.10
CA ASN A 193 1.32 -8.13 15.88
C ASN A 193 0.07 -7.73 15.08
N ILE A 194 -0.13 -6.44 14.83
CA ILE A 194 -1.29 -5.91 14.11
C ILE A 194 -0.90 -4.88 13.03
N HIS A 195 0.35 -4.40 13.03
CA HIS A 195 0.81 -3.40 12.07
C HIS A 195 2.07 -3.81 11.35
N ILE A 196 2.13 -3.43 10.08
CA ILE A 196 3.36 -3.38 9.28
C ILE A 196 3.74 -1.91 9.09
N ALA A 197 4.93 -1.52 9.54
CA ALA A 197 5.44 -0.16 9.43
C ALA A 197 6.68 -0.13 8.56
N LEU A 198 6.58 0.43 7.36
CA LEU A 198 7.71 0.60 6.45
C LEU A 198 8.41 1.93 6.67
N ALA A 199 9.73 1.94 6.58
CA ALA A 199 10.51 3.18 6.61
C ALA A 199 10.07 4.13 5.48
N TYR A 200 9.81 5.38 5.82
CA TYR A 200 9.49 6.41 4.82
C TYR A 200 10.25 7.69 5.11
N GLU A 201 11.17 8.03 4.20
CA GLU A 201 11.98 9.23 4.32
C GLU A 201 11.42 10.40 3.50
N ASN A 202 11.62 11.62 4.01
CA ASN A 202 11.30 12.85 3.28
C ASN A 202 12.21 13.09 2.07
N GLN A 203 13.38 12.46 2.02
CA GLN A 203 14.31 12.52 0.91
C GLN A 203 14.89 11.14 0.65
N THR A 204 15.15 10.82 -0.61
CA THR A 204 15.76 9.57 -1.05
C THR A 204 16.87 9.86 -2.06
N VAL A 205 17.77 8.91 -2.30
CA VAL A 205 18.85 9.04 -3.28
C VAL A 205 18.39 8.47 -4.61
N ILE A 206 18.29 9.30 -5.64
CA ILE A 206 17.93 8.89 -7.01
C ILE A 206 19.01 9.40 -7.96
N GLY A 207 19.65 8.48 -8.69
CA GLY A 207 20.76 8.82 -9.59
C GLY A 207 21.95 9.47 -8.87
N GLY A 208 22.25 9.02 -7.65
CA GLY A 208 23.35 9.54 -6.83
C GLY A 208 23.09 10.93 -6.21
N ARG A 209 21.86 11.44 -6.27
CA ARG A 209 21.50 12.75 -5.71
C ARG A 209 20.34 12.63 -4.74
N TRP A 210 20.40 13.40 -3.66
CA TRP A 210 19.27 13.57 -2.75
C TRP A 210 18.11 14.27 -3.46
N GLN A 211 16.94 13.66 -3.42
CA GLN A 211 15.70 14.20 -3.96
C GLN A 211 14.59 14.10 -2.92
N THR A 212 13.68 15.07 -2.94
CA THR A 212 12.50 15.04 -2.04
C THR A 212 11.58 13.89 -2.45
N SER A 213 11.25 13.02 -1.50
CA SER A 213 10.35 11.90 -1.73
C SER A 213 8.93 12.39 -2.05
N PRO A 214 8.22 11.76 -3.00
CA PRO A 214 6.86 12.14 -3.33
C PRO A 214 5.94 11.89 -2.15
N ARG A 215 5.13 12.88 -1.74
CA ARG A 215 4.12 12.66 -0.68
C ARG A 215 3.06 11.65 -1.17
N PRO A 216 2.88 10.49 -0.52
CA PRO A 216 1.92 9.46 -0.91
C PRO A 216 0.48 9.77 -0.44
N LYS A 217 0.05 11.04 -0.50
CA LYS A 217 -1.34 11.37 -0.14
C LYS A 217 -2.32 10.66 -1.09
N GLY A 218 -3.25 9.88 -0.54
CA GLY A 218 -4.27 9.12 -1.27
C GLY A 218 -3.96 7.63 -1.43
N ILE A 219 -2.78 7.15 -1.02
CA ILE A 219 -2.47 5.71 -1.09
C ILE A 219 -3.19 4.88 -0.02
N SER A 220 -3.86 5.52 0.94
CA SER A 220 -4.65 4.83 1.97
C SER A 220 -5.63 3.84 1.33
N GLY A 221 -5.74 2.66 1.91
CA GLY A 221 -6.44 1.50 1.39
C GLY A 221 -5.73 0.74 0.27
N GLY A 222 -4.52 1.18 -0.14
CA GLY A 222 -3.68 0.46 -1.09
C GLY A 222 -3.01 -0.77 -0.46
N ALA A 223 -2.34 -1.59 -1.29
CA ALA A 223 -1.72 -2.82 -0.84
C ALA A 223 -0.37 -2.57 -0.15
N MET A 224 -0.15 -3.23 0.97
CA MET A 224 1.18 -3.50 1.54
C MET A 224 1.64 -4.86 1.03
N ILE A 225 2.73 -4.86 0.28
CA ILE A 225 3.19 -6.02 -0.50
C ILE A 225 4.54 -6.47 0.03
N LYS A 226 4.66 -7.76 0.32
CA LYS A 226 5.95 -8.40 0.64
C LYS A 226 6.48 -9.12 -0.59
N ALA A 227 7.71 -8.83 -0.97
CA ALA A 227 8.44 -9.62 -1.96
C ALA A 227 9.09 -10.82 -1.27
N LYS A 228 8.29 -11.87 -1.04
CA LYS A 228 8.74 -13.09 -0.36
C LYS A 228 9.93 -13.69 -1.11
N GLY A 229 10.94 -14.12 -0.36
CA GLY A 229 12.18 -14.67 -0.91
C GLY A 229 13.22 -13.64 -1.33
N ILE A 230 12.90 -12.34 -1.30
CA ILE A 230 13.82 -11.24 -1.64
C ILE A 230 14.18 -10.46 -0.37
N PRO A 231 15.29 -10.75 0.31
CA PRO A 231 15.68 -9.99 1.50
C PRO A 231 16.19 -8.60 1.12
N MET A 232 15.99 -7.63 2.01
CA MET A 232 16.60 -6.30 1.84
C MET A 232 18.13 -6.36 1.92
N VAL A 233 18.66 -7.21 2.80
CA VAL A 233 20.11 -7.43 2.97
C VAL A 233 20.41 -8.92 2.83
N PRO A 234 21.02 -9.35 1.71
CA PRO A 234 21.45 -10.72 1.52
C PRO A 234 22.40 -11.21 2.63
N ARG A 235 22.03 -12.30 3.31
CA ARG A 235 22.91 -12.96 4.30
C ARG A 235 23.82 -13.97 3.60
N ARG A 236 25.09 -14.00 4.00
CA ARG A 236 26.10 -14.92 3.46
C ARG A 236 25.69 -16.38 3.78
N GLY A 237 25.61 -17.23 2.76
CA GLY A 237 25.29 -18.65 2.92
C GLY A 237 23.80 -19.00 2.87
N LEU A 238 22.90 -18.02 2.79
CA LEU A 238 21.50 -18.26 2.44
C LEU A 238 21.38 -18.34 0.91
N CYS A 239 20.96 -19.49 0.40
CA CYS A 239 20.65 -19.63 -1.02
C CYS A 239 19.32 -18.91 -1.29
N PHE A 240 19.37 -17.87 -2.14
CA PHE A 240 18.17 -17.22 -2.63
C PHE A 240 17.56 -18.11 -3.70
N HIS A 241 16.42 -18.69 -3.40
CA HIS A 241 15.64 -19.41 -4.39
C HIS A 241 14.73 -18.39 -5.09
N GLU A 242 15.30 -17.65 -6.05
CA GLU A 242 14.54 -16.75 -6.94
C GLU A 242 13.32 -17.46 -7.55
N GLU A 243 13.42 -18.79 -7.77
CA GLU A 243 12.34 -19.65 -8.26
C GLU A 243 11.08 -19.68 -7.38
N THR A 244 11.19 -19.32 -6.09
CA THR A 244 10.07 -19.25 -5.15
C THR A 244 9.64 -17.83 -4.82
N ALA A 245 10.32 -16.83 -5.38
CA ALA A 245 10.06 -15.43 -5.08
C ALA A 245 8.73 -14.98 -5.69
N ARG A 246 7.88 -14.36 -4.86
CA ARG A 246 6.57 -13.84 -5.29
C ARG A 246 6.14 -12.68 -4.42
N GLN A 247 5.26 -11.86 -4.98
CA GLN A 247 4.58 -10.81 -4.23
C GLN A 247 3.41 -11.42 -3.45
N LEU A 248 3.26 -11.05 -2.18
CA LEU A 248 2.11 -11.39 -1.34
C LEU A 248 1.52 -10.12 -0.73
N LEU A 249 0.20 -10.09 -0.57
CA LEU A 249 -0.50 -9.06 0.18
C LEU A 249 -0.31 -9.31 1.67
N SER A 250 0.46 -8.47 2.35
CA SER A 250 0.65 -8.55 3.80
C SER A 250 -0.23 -7.58 4.58
N GLY A 251 -0.99 -6.73 3.91
CA GLY A 251 -1.89 -5.79 4.59
C GLY A 251 -2.42 -4.68 3.71
N ILE A 252 -3.23 -3.81 4.30
CA ILE A 252 -3.74 -2.59 3.65
C ILE A 252 -3.13 -1.34 4.27
N THR A 253 -2.72 -0.38 3.46
CA THR A 253 -2.10 0.87 3.96
C THR A 253 -3.15 1.74 4.65
N ILE A 254 -3.01 1.98 5.95
CA ILE A 254 -3.96 2.77 6.73
C ILE A 254 -3.45 4.18 7.05
N ALA A 255 -2.13 4.38 7.11
CA ALA A 255 -1.59 5.68 7.47
C ALA A 255 -0.22 6.00 6.87
N GLN A 256 0.04 7.29 6.75
CA GLN A 256 1.38 7.83 6.57
C GLN A 256 1.73 8.74 7.74
N ARG A 257 2.89 8.51 8.36
CA ARG A 257 3.49 9.43 9.33
C ARG A 257 4.78 10.01 8.77
N ARG A 258 4.95 11.32 8.89
CA ARG A 258 6.21 11.98 8.51
C ARG A 258 7.13 12.02 9.72
N GLU A 259 8.42 11.97 9.45
CA GLU A 259 9.45 12.19 10.46
C GLU A 259 9.20 13.51 11.19
N ARG A 260 9.10 13.45 12.53
CA ARG A 260 8.87 14.63 13.39
C ARG A 260 9.30 14.33 14.82
N GLY A 261 10.06 15.25 15.44
CA GLY A 261 10.41 15.17 16.85
C GLY A 261 11.20 13.92 17.24
N GLY A 262 12.13 13.48 16.38
CA GLY A 262 12.95 12.28 16.60
C GLY A 262 12.24 10.96 16.29
N LYS A 263 10.95 10.98 15.90
CA LYS A 263 10.25 9.79 15.41
C LYS A 263 10.50 9.59 13.92
N PRO A 264 10.77 8.36 13.45
CA PRO A 264 10.96 8.08 12.04
C PRO A 264 9.67 8.34 11.24
N GLY A 265 9.82 8.60 9.95
CA GLY A 265 8.68 8.58 9.03
C GLY A 265 8.32 7.15 8.67
N ALA A 266 7.03 6.86 8.52
CA ALA A 266 6.53 5.52 8.24
C ALA A 266 5.32 5.50 7.30
N LEU A 267 5.21 4.43 6.51
CA LEU A 267 3.96 3.97 5.91
C LEU A 267 3.46 2.80 6.74
N ILE A 268 2.22 2.85 7.19
CA ILE A 268 1.65 1.91 8.15
C ILE A 268 0.52 1.18 7.46
N ALA A 269 0.53 -0.14 7.58
CA ALA A 269 -0.55 -1.03 7.18
C ALA A 269 -1.06 -1.84 8.36
N GLN A 270 -2.29 -2.31 8.23
CA GLN A 270 -2.85 -3.34 9.08
C GLN A 270 -2.60 -4.71 8.45
N GLU A 271 -2.03 -5.62 9.24
CA GLU A 271 -1.75 -7.04 8.91
C GLU A 271 -3.02 -7.90 9.05
#